data_AF-A0A5T0DAR5-F1
#
_entry.id   AF-A0A5T0DAR5-F1
#
_cell.length_a   1.000
_cell.length_b   1.000
_cell.length_c   1.000
_cell.angle_alpha   90.00
_cell.angle_beta   90.00
_cell.angle_gamma   90.00
#
_symmetry.space_group_name_H-M   'P 1'
#
loop_
_entity.id
_entity.type
_entity.pdbx_description
1 polymer ?
#
loop_
_entity_poly.entity_id
_entity_poly.type
_entity_poly.pdbx_seq_one_letter_code
_entity_poly.pdbx_strand_id
1 'polypeptide(L)'
;FENIKKIEELKTSLALKYDFLKDDFDNGFEGFKDEISKKIENIFSDEKFALLRLQIEQIISTKVDLFELETKLTEVIFSTFESFNIGAILKDLDINGAFFAFLNERMKNYEVLQKEKLASIEHLINNLKNQNADILFSYEGNLEKIAKLQQLEVELMNAN
;
A
#
# COMPACT_ATOMS: atom_id res chain seq x y z
N PHE A 1 18.44 6.84 9.19
CA PHE A 1 18.35 5.42 9.59
C PHE A 1 17.35 5.15 10.72
N GLU A 2 17.26 5.99 11.77
CA GLU A 2 16.24 5.84 12.82
C GLU A 2 14.78 5.81 12.30
N ASN A 3 14.46 6.58 11.27
CA ASN A 3 13.12 6.58 10.66
C ASN A 3 12.77 5.23 10.00
N ILE A 4 13.71 4.53 9.36
CA ILE A 4 13.42 3.25 8.71
C ILE A 4 13.09 2.18 9.75
N LYS A 5 13.81 2.17 10.88
CA LYS A 5 13.53 1.24 11.98
C LYS A 5 12.15 1.49 12.59
N LYS A 6 11.78 2.76 12.82
CA LYS A 6 10.43 3.13 13.26
C LYS A 6 9.35 2.75 12.24
N ILE A 7 9.64 2.85 10.94
CA ILE A 7 8.72 2.43 9.88
C ILE A 7 8.55 0.90 9.87
N GLU A 8 9.60 0.12 10.10
CA GLU A 8 9.46 -1.34 10.24
C GLU A 8 8.66 -1.75 11.48
N GLU A 9 8.86 -1.07 12.60
CA GLU A 9 8.04 -1.27 13.80
C GLU A 9 6.57 -0.92 13.53
N LEU A 10 6.31 0.18 12.79
CA LEU A 10 4.97 0.56 12.37
C LEU A 10 4.35 -0.44 11.40
N LYS A 11 5.10 -0.91 10.40
CA LYS A 11 4.70 -1.97 9.46
C LYS A 11 4.24 -3.19 10.26
N THR A 12 5.06 -3.66 11.19
CA THR A 12 4.77 -4.86 11.99
C THR A 12 3.49 -4.67 12.81
N SER A 13 3.33 -3.51 13.45
CA SER A 13 2.12 -3.17 14.21
C SER A 13 0.86 -3.09 13.33
N LEU A 14 0.96 -2.49 12.14
CA LEU A 14 -0.15 -2.35 11.21
C LEU A 14 -0.53 -3.68 10.56
N ALA A 15 0.45 -4.52 10.21
CA ALA A 15 0.22 -5.87 9.69
C ALA A 15 -0.49 -6.76 10.71
N LEU A 16 -0.21 -6.59 12.01
CA LEU A 16 -0.89 -7.31 13.08
C LEU A 16 -2.35 -6.85 13.28
N LYS A 17 -2.65 -5.58 13.02
CA LYS A 17 -4.00 -5.01 13.18
C LYS A 17 -4.89 -5.18 11.97
N TYR A 18 -4.29 -5.24 10.78
CA TYR A 18 -5.00 -5.21 9.51
C TYR A 18 -4.47 -6.31 8.60
N ASP A 19 -5.17 -7.45 8.57
CA ASP A 19 -4.73 -8.62 7.80
C ASP A 19 -4.59 -8.33 6.30
N PHE A 20 -5.40 -7.41 5.74
CA PHE A 20 -5.30 -7.02 4.33
C PHE A 20 -3.98 -6.33 3.97
N LEU A 21 -3.25 -5.80 4.96
CA LEU A 21 -1.96 -5.15 4.75
C LEU A 21 -0.78 -6.13 4.81
N LYS A 22 -0.97 -7.37 5.27
CA LYS A 22 0.15 -8.34 5.42
C LYS A 22 0.84 -8.63 4.09
N ASP A 23 0.09 -9.10 3.10
CA ASP A 23 0.65 -9.46 1.79
C ASP A 23 1.21 -8.24 1.03
N ASP A 24 0.59 -7.07 1.22
CA ASP A 24 1.02 -5.79 0.64
C ASP A 24 2.31 -5.26 1.31
N PHE A 25 2.47 -5.47 2.61
CA PHE A 25 3.70 -5.12 3.29
C PHE A 25 4.83 -6.12 3.04
N ASP A 26 4.55 -7.36 2.68
CA ASP A 26 5.61 -8.33 2.38
C ASP A 26 6.15 -8.20 0.96
N ASN A 27 5.30 -7.82 -0.01
CA ASN A 27 5.75 -7.63 -1.40
C ASN A 27 5.96 -6.16 -1.80
N GLY A 28 5.09 -5.24 -1.37
CA GLY A 28 5.13 -3.82 -1.76
C GLY A 28 6.17 -3.00 -0.98
N PHE A 29 6.53 -3.42 0.22
CA PHE A 29 7.48 -2.71 1.07
C PHE A 29 8.93 -2.89 0.61
N GLU A 30 9.28 -4.03 0.02
CA GLU A 30 10.60 -4.23 -0.58
C GLU A 30 10.77 -3.34 -1.82
N GLY A 31 9.73 -3.18 -2.65
CA GLY A 31 9.74 -2.18 -3.73
C GLY A 31 9.96 -0.75 -3.25
N PHE A 32 9.34 -0.38 -2.12
CA PHE A 32 9.59 0.92 -1.46
C PHE A 32 11.06 1.05 -0.98
N LYS A 33 11.63 0.02 -0.37
CA LYS A 33 13.04 0.01 0.04
C LYS A 33 13.98 0.15 -1.16
N ASP A 34 13.69 -0.53 -2.26
CA ASP A 34 14.47 -0.47 -3.49
C ASP A 34 14.44 0.93 -4.13
N GLU A 35 13.27 1.57 -4.17
CA GLU A 35 13.15 2.95 -4.66
C GLU A 35 13.92 3.96 -3.80
N ILE A 36 13.82 3.83 -2.48
CA ILE A 36 14.60 4.66 -1.53
C ILE A 36 16.09 4.43 -1.75
N SER A 37 16.51 3.16 -1.87
CA SER A 37 17.93 2.80 -2.07
C SER A 37 18.48 3.35 -3.38
N LYS A 38 17.73 3.27 -4.48
CA LYS A 38 18.11 3.87 -5.77
C LYS A 38 18.20 5.39 -5.71
N LYS A 39 17.26 6.05 -5.01
CA LYS A 39 17.34 7.51 -4.80
C LYS A 39 18.61 7.87 -4.04
N ILE A 40 18.95 7.11 -2.99
CA ILE A 40 20.20 7.28 -2.23
C ILE A 40 21.43 7.03 -3.12
N GLU A 41 21.48 5.94 -3.89
CA GLU A 41 22.58 5.64 -4.80
C GLU A 41 22.79 6.75 -5.83
N ASN A 42 21.71 7.28 -6.42
CA ASN A 42 21.80 8.36 -7.40
C ASN A 42 22.38 9.64 -6.80
N ILE A 43 22.12 9.92 -5.52
CA ILE A 43 22.73 11.05 -4.79
C ILE A 43 24.25 10.87 -4.64
N PHE A 44 24.71 9.64 -4.35
CA PHE A 44 26.14 9.36 -4.20
C PHE A 44 26.87 9.15 -5.53
N SER A 45 26.13 8.92 -6.61
CA SER A 45 26.61 8.81 -7.98
C SER A 45 26.70 10.18 -8.69
N ASP A 46 26.30 11.24 -8.00
CA ASP A 46 26.25 12.61 -8.52
C ASP A 46 27.64 13.10 -8.95
N GLU A 47 27.68 13.96 -9.99
CA GLU A 47 28.90 14.53 -10.58
C GLU A 47 29.84 15.14 -9.54
N LYS A 48 29.29 15.61 -8.42
CA LYS A 48 30.03 16.15 -7.28
C LYS A 48 30.97 15.13 -6.62
N PHE A 49 30.62 13.84 -6.54
CA PHE A 49 31.51 12.80 -6.00
C PHE A 49 32.62 12.44 -7.00
N ALA A 50 32.32 12.44 -8.30
CA ALA A 50 33.33 12.28 -9.34
C ALA A 50 34.33 13.46 -9.32
N LEU A 51 33.82 14.69 -9.12
CA LEU A 51 34.64 15.89 -9.00
C LEU A 51 35.54 15.85 -7.76
N LEU A 52 35.01 15.44 -6.60
CA LEU A 52 35.79 15.26 -5.38
C LEU A 52 36.95 14.29 -5.59
N ARG A 53 36.71 13.16 -6.26
CA ARG A 53 37.73 12.16 -6.55
C ARG A 53 38.85 12.74 -7.42
N LEU A 54 38.49 13.47 -8.48
CA LEU A 54 39.45 14.18 -9.34
C LEU A 54 40.28 15.21 -8.56
N GLN A 55 39.65 15.99 -7.68
CA GLN A 55 40.35 16.98 -6.85
C GLN A 55 41.32 16.33 -5.86
N ILE A 56 40.93 15.22 -5.23
CA ILE A 56 41.81 14.45 -4.34
C ILE A 56 43.00 13.87 -5.12
N GLU A 57 42.76 13.28 -6.30
CA GLU A 57 43.83 12.75 -7.15
C GLU A 57 44.82 13.85 -7.58
N GLN A 58 44.32 15.05 -7.91
CA GLN A 58 45.17 16.21 -8.20
C GLN A 58 46.01 16.62 -6.98
N ILE A 59 45.40 16.72 -5.79
CA ILE A 59 46.10 17.11 -4.56
C ILE A 59 47.22 16.11 -4.24
N ILE A 60 46.95 14.81 -4.32
CA ILE A 60 47.93 13.75 -4.06
C ILE A 60 49.08 13.76 -5.09
N SER A 61 48.79 14.15 -6.34
CA SER A 61 49.82 14.26 -7.39
C SER A 61 50.78 15.45 -7.20
N THR A 62 50.39 16.43 -6.38
CA THR A 62 51.24 17.58 -6.04
C THR A 62 52.31 17.16 -5.05
N LYS A 63 53.59 17.44 -5.34
CA LYS A 63 54.69 17.25 -4.38
C LYS A 63 54.66 18.35 -3.31
N VAL A 64 53.73 18.22 -2.36
CA VAL A 64 53.63 19.05 -1.16
C VAL A 64 54.05 18.23 0.07
N ASP A 65 54.41 18.91 1.16
CA ASP A 65 54.72 18.22 2.41
C ASP A 65 53.45 17.60 3.04
N LEU A 66 53.65 16.69 4.00
CA LEU A 66 52.58 15.88 4.57
C LEU A 66 51.52 16.73 5.30
N PHE A 67 51.94 17.82 5.94
CA PHE A 67 51.06 18.70 6.70
C PHE A 67 50.22 19.58 5.76
N GLU A 68 50.84 20.10 4.71
CA GLU A 68 50.14 20.86 3.67
C GLU A 68 49.17 19.96 2.87
N LEU A 69 49.54 18.69 2.65
CA LEU A 69 48.68 17.68 2.05
C LEU A 69 47.43 17.41 2.91
N GLU A 70 47.61 17.16 4.21
CA GLU A 70 46.53 16.93 5.16
C GLU A 70 45.57 18.13 5.19
N THR A 71 46.10 19.35 5.19
CA THR A 71 45.33 20.58 5.24
C THR A 71 44.46 20.73 3.98
N LYS A 72 45.06 20.57 2.79
CA LYS A 72 44.34 20.68 1.50
C LYS A 72 43.28 19.60 1.31
N LEU A 73 43.58 18.36 1.71
CA LEU A 73 42.61 17.27 1.67
C LEU A 73 41.43 17.56 2.61
N THR A 74 41.72 18.04 3.81
CA THR A 74 40.69 18.40 4.80
C THR A 74 39.79 19.52 4.27
N GLU A 75 40.35 20.61 3.73
CA GLU A 75 39.57 21.71 3.15
C GLU A 75 38.70 21.27 1.97
N VAL A 76 39.24 20.50 1.03
CA VAL A 76 38.49 20.02 -0.14
C VAL A 76 37.37 19.06 0.26
N ILE A 77 37.64 18.14 1.20
CA ILE A 77 36.62 17.23 1.70
C ILE A 77 35.52 18.03 2.42
N PHE A 78 35.86 18.90 3.36
CA PHE A 78 34.87 19.66 4.12
C PHE A 78 34.02 20.58 3.25
N SER A 79 34.65 21.37 2.37
CA SER A 79 33.92 22.26 1.45
C SER A 79 32.99 21.51 0.51
N THR A 80 33.41 20.34 0.02
CA THR A 80 32.56 19.48 -0.81
C THR A 80 31.39 18.91 0.01
N PHE A 81 31.64 18.45 1.23
CA PHE A 81 30.59 17.97 2.15
C PHE A 81 29.56 19.05 2.52
N GLU A 82 29.98 20.29 2.73
CA GLU A 82 29.06 21.42 2.90
C GLU A 82 28.23 21.67 1.63
N SER A 83 28.86 21.59 0.45
CA SER A 83 28.19 21.79 -0.85
C SER A 83 27.18 20.70 -1.22
N PHE A 84 27.28 19.52 -0.61
CA PHE A 84 26.30 18.44 -0.79
C PHE A 84 24.95 18.80 -0.18
N ASN A 85 24.87 19.75 0.75
CA ASN A 85 23.62 20.17 1.40
C ASN A 85 22.80 18.96 1.85
N ILE A 86 23.40 18.11 2.68
CA ILE A 86 22.85 16.84 3.15
C ILE A 86 21.46 17.04 3.79
N GLY A 87 21.20 18.20 4.40
CA GLY A 87 19.88 18.54 4.96
C GLY A 87 18.78 18.66 3.89
N ALA A 88 19.08 19.22 2.71
CA ALA A 88 18.14 19.27 1.60
C ALA A 88 17.92 17.87 0.99
N ILE A 89 19.00 17.10 0.82
CA ILE A 89 18.94 15.71 0.35
C ILE A 89 18.06 14.85 1.27
N LEU A 90 18.22 14.99 2.59
CA LEU A 90 17.41 14.27 3.57
C LEU A 90 15.94 14.70 3.56
N LYS A 91 15.64 15.96 3.20
CA LYS A 91 14.26 16.43 2.98
C LYS A 91 13.67 15.88 1.69
N ASP A 92 14.42 15.86 0.60
CA ASP A 92 13.98 15.32 -0.70
C ASP A 92 13.75 13.80 -0.66
N LEU A 93 14.46 13.11 0.23
CA LEU A 93 14.23 11.69 0.50
C LEU A 93 12.84 11.40 1.09
N ASP A 94 12.16 12.40 1.69
CA ASP A 94 10.84 12.37 2.36
C ASP A 94 10.29 10.96 2.62
N ILE A 95 11.07 10.18 3.38
CA ILE A 95 10.84 8.74 3.54
C ILE A 95 9.48 8.51 4.22
N ASN A 96 9.11 9.43 5.11
CA ASN A 96 7.84 9.41 5.82
C ASN A 96 6.69 9.76 4.87
N GLY A 97 6.81 10.82 4.06
CA GLY A 97 5.79 11.18 3.07
C GLY A 97 5.58 10.09 2.02
N ALA A 98 6.65 9.47 1.53
CA ALA A 98 6.58 8.34 0.62
C ALA A 98 5.89 7.12 1.26
N PHE A 99 6.19 6.81 2.53
CA PHE A 99 5.51 5.75 3.26
C PHE A 99 4.03 6.05 3.50
N PHE A 100 3.67 7.30 3.83
CA PHE A 100 2.27 7.70 3.96
C PHE A 100 1.52 7.65 2.63
N ALA A 101 2.15 8.06 1.52
CA ALA A 101 1.57 7.95 0.19
C ALA A 101 1.27 6.47 -0.16
N PHE A 102 2.24 5.58 0.08
CA PHE A 102 2.07 4.13 -0.07
C PHE A 102 0.89 3.60 0.75
N LEU A 103 0.84 3.92 2.06
CA LEU A 103 -0.27 3.49 2.92
C LEU A 103 -1.63 4.00 2.41
N ASN A 104 -1.68 5.24 1.96
CA ASN A 104 -2.90 5.87 1.50
C ASN A 104 -3.43 5.23 0.20
N GLU A 105 -2.52 4.84 -0.70
CA GLU A 105 -2.86 4.08 -1.90
C GLU A 105 -3.43 2.70 -1.56
N ARG A 106 -2.80 1.97 -0.63
CA ARG A 106 -3.29 0.65 -0.18
C ARG A 106 -4.67 0.74 0.48
N MET A 107 -4.90 1.77 1.30
CA MET A 107 -6.22 2.03 1.88
C MET A 107 -7.29 2.29 0.80
N LYS A 108 -6.99 3.09 -0.22
CA LYS A 108 -7.92 3.34 -1.33
C LYS A 108 -8.27 2.08 -2.10
N ASN A 109 -7.27 1.26 -2.43
CA ASN A 109 -7.49 0.00 -3.15
C ASN A 109 -8.37 -0.96 -2.35
N TYR A 110 -8.12 -1.06 -1.04
CA TYR A 110 -8.96 -1.85 -0.15
C TYR A 110 -10.40 -1.32 -0.07
N GLU A 111 -10.60 0.00 0.00
CA GLU A 111 -11.93 0.61 0.02
C GLU A 111 -12.73 0.28 -1.25
N VAL A 112 -12.09 0.32 -2.43
CA VAL A 112 -12.70 -0.08 -3.70
C VAL A 112 -13.13 -1.54 -3.67
N LEU A 113 -12.24 -2.45 -3.25
CA LEU A 113 -12.55 -3.87 -3.14
C LEU A 113 -13.73 -4.14 -2.21
N GLN A 114 -13.82 -3.40 -1.09
CA GLN A 114 -14.94 -3.55 -0.16
C GLN A 114 -16.26 -3.02 -0.73
N LYS A 115 -16.23 -1.92 -1.50
CA LYS A 115 -17.42 -1.42 -2.21
C LYS A 115 -17.93 -2.43 -3.23
N GLU A 116 -17.03 -3.07 -3.99
CA GLU A 116 -17.39 -4.11 -4.96
C GLU A 116 -18.00 -5.35 -4.29
N LYS A 117 -17.42 -5.79 -3.16
CA LYS A 117 -17.99 -6.87 -2.34
C LYS A 117 -19.38 -6.52 -1.81
N LEU A 118 -19.54 -5.30 -1.30
CA LEU A 118 -20.83 -4.83 -0.79
C LEU A 118 -21.89 -4.83 -1.89
N ALA A 119 -21.58 -4.25 -3.05
CA ALA A 119 -22.49 -4.24 -4.19
C ALA A 119 -22.89 -5.66 -4.64
N SER A 120 -21.94 -6.59 -4.62
CA SER A 120 -22.20 -8.00 -4.92
C SER A 120 -23.15 -8.64 -3.91
N ILE A 121 -22.97 -8.36 -2.61
CA ILE A 121 -23.86 -8.85 -1.55
C ILE A 121 -25.25 -8.24 -1.68
N GLU A 122 -25.37 -6.94 -1.95
CA GLU A 122 -26.65 -6.26 -2.16
C GLU A 122 -27.41 -6.85 -3.34
N HIS A 123 -26.71 -7.13 -4.46
CA HIS A 123 -27.29 -7.81 -5.60
C HIS A 123 -27.81 -9.22 -5.25
N LEU A 124 -27.04 -9.97 -4.45
CA LEU A 124 -27.42 -11.32 -4.01
C LEU A 124 -28.65 -11.28 -3.09
N ILE A 125 -28.73 -10.30 -2.17
CA ILE A 125 -29.90 -10.07 -1.31
C ILE A 125 -31.13 -9.72 -2.14
N ASN A 126 -30.99 -8.85 -3.14
CA ASN A 126 -32.10 -8.48 -4.02
C ASN A 126 -32.61 -9.68 -4.83
N ASN A 127 -31.70 -10.51 -5.34
CA ASN A 127 -32.07 -11.75 -6.03
C ASN A 127 -32.82 -12.72 -5.11
N LEU A 128 -32.37 -12.88 -3.86
CA LEU A 128 -33.05 -13.72 -2.87
C LEU A 128 -34.44 -13.18 -2.52
N LYS A 129 -34.60 -11.85 -2.40
CA LYS A 129 -35.92 -11.24 -2.18
C LYS A 129 -36.88 -11.50 -3.34
N ASN A 130 -36.40 -11.39 -4.57
CA ASN A 130 -37.21 -11.66 -5.76
C ASN A 130 -37.62 -13.14 -5.85
N GLN A 131 -36.69 -14.06 -5.61
CA GLN A 131 -36.98 -15.50 -5.58
C GLN A 131 -37.98 -15.86 -4.45
N ASN A 132 -37.85 -15.25 -3.28
CA ASN A 132 -38.80 -15.46 -2.19
C ASN A 132 -40.21 -14.93 -2.53
N ALA A 133 -40.32 -13.84 -3.29
CA ALA A 133 -41.62 -13.35 -3.74
C ALA A 133 -42.31 -14.35 -4.69
N ASP A 134 -41.57 -14.95 -5.63
CA ASP A 134 -42.09 -15.99 -6.52
C ASP A 134 -42.53 -17.25 -5.76
N ILE A 135 -41.75 -17.66 -4.74
CA ILE A 135 -42.09 -18.79 -3.86
C ILE A 135 -43.38 -18.50 -3.08
N LEU A 136 -43.53 -17.29 -2.52
CA LEU A 136 -44.69 -16.91 -1.73
C LEU A 136 -45.98 -16.88 -2.58
N PHE A 137 -45.90 -16.36 -3.80
CA PHE A 137 -47.02 -16.37 -4.75
C PHE A 137 -47.41 -17.81 -5.14
N SER A 138 -46.45 -18.69 -5.40
CA SER A 138 -46.74 -20.11 -5.68
C SER A 138 -47.33 -20.82 -4.46
N TYR A 139 -46.91 -20.46 -3.25
CA TYR A 139 -47.43 -21.04 -2.01
C TYR A 139 -48.88 -20.62 -1.76
N GLU A 140 -49.20 -19.34 -1.93
CA GLU A 140 -50.57 -18.82 -1.84
C GLU A 140 -51.49 -19.48 -2.89
N GLY A 141 -51.04 -19.60 -4.14
CA GLY A 141 -51.79 -20.30 -5.18
C GLY A 141 -52.02 -21.79 -4.87
N ASN A 142 -51.07 -22.45 -4.21
CA ASN A 142 -51.23 -23.84 -3.78
C ASN A 142 -52.22 -23.96 -2.60
N LEU A 143 -52.18 -23.03 -1.65
CA LEU A 143 -53.17 -22.96 -0.56
C LEU A 143 -54.59 -22.78 -1.10
N GLU A 144 -54.79 -21.91 -2.09
CA GLU A 144 -56.11 -21.71 -2.72
C GLU A 144 -56.62 -22.99 -3.41
N LYS A 145 -55.73 -23.72 -4.10
CA LYS A 145 -56.07 -25.01 -4.71
C LYS A 145 -56.43 -26.07 -3.66
N ILE A 146 -55.71 -26.14 -2.55
CA ILE A 146 -56.02 -27.06 -1.45
C ILE A 146 -57.39 -26.74 -0.86
N ALA A 147 -57.71 -25.47 -0.63
CA ALA A 147 -59.02 -25.05 -0.13
C ALA A 147 -60.16 -25.44 -1.09
N LYS A 148 -59.98 -25.29 -2.40
CA LYS A 148 -60.96 -25.74 -3.41
C LYS A 148 -61.14 -27.25 -3.43
N LEU A 149 -60.05 -28.01 -3.27
CA LEU A 149 -60.12 -29.47 -3.18
C LEU A 149 -60.88 -29.93 -1.93
N GLN A 150 -60.68 -29.27 -0.78
CA GLN A 150 -61.44 -29.55 0.44
C GLN A 150 -62.93 -29.22 0.28
N GLN A 151 -63.26 -28.11 -0.39
CA GLN A 151 -64.65 -27.78 -0.69
C GLN A 151 -65.30 -28.84 -1.60
N LEU A 152 -64.61 -29.23 -2.67
CA LEU A 152 -65.08 -30.28 -3.59
C LEU A 152 -65.25 -31.63 -2.88
N GLU A 153 -64.38 -31.97 -1.92
CA GLU A 153 -64.52 -33.18 -1.10
C GLU A 153 -65.82 -33.16 -0.30
N VAL A 154 -66.15 -32.04 0.35
CA VAL A 154 -67.43 -31.89 1.09
C VAL A 154 -68.62 -31.96 0.15
N GLU A 155 -68.56 -31.31 -1.02
CA GLU A 155 -69.62 -31.35 -2.03
C GLU A 155 -69.85 -32.78 -2.56
N LEU A 156 -68.77 -33.53 -2.82
CA LEU A 156 -68.83 -34.93 -3.24
C LEU A 156 -69.38 -35.85 -2.15
N MET A 157 -69.03 -35.61 -0.87
CA MET A 157 -69.60 -36.36 0.26
C MET A 157 -71.11 -36.14 0.40
N ASN A 158 -71.60 -34.92 0.12
CA ASN A 158 -73.03 -34.60 0.16
C ASN A 158 -73.81 -35.05 -1.08
N ALA A 159 -73.12 -35.36 -2.18
CA ALA A 159 -73.71 -35.85 -3.43
C ALA A 159 -73.86 -37.39 -3.46
N ASN A 160 -73.30 -38.09 -2.48
CA ASN A 160 -73.52 -39.53 -2.21
C ASN A 160 -74.68 -39.73 -1.23
#